data_AF-A0A7C3VP23-F1
#
_entry.id   AF-A0A7C3VP23-F1
#
_cell.length_a   1.000
_cell.length_b   1.000
_cell.length_c   1.000
_cell.angle_alpha   90.00
_cell.angle_beta   90.00
_cell.angle_gamma   90.00
#
_symmetry.space_group_name_H-M   'P 1'
#
loop_
_entity.id
_entity.type
_entity.pdbx_description
1 polymer ?
#
loop_
_entity_poly.entity_id
_entity_poly.type
_entity_poly.pdbx_seq_one_letter_code
_entity_poly.pdbx_strand_id
1 'polypeptide(L)'
;MFYNSADDWNNATHKRVALFGMSGLGKTHVANILRRDGHWFHYNVDYRIGTRYMGEFIVDNFKREAMKNPFLAELLRTDSIDISSNISFDNLAPLSTYLGKPGNPDLGGLAFEDY
;
A
#
# COMPACT_ATOMS: atom_id res chain seq x y z
N MET A 1 19.78 -17.88 6.68
CA MET A 1 19.43 -16.80 7.64
C MET A 1 20.48 -15.71 7.48
N PHE A 2 20.14 -14.41 7.49
CA PHE A 2 21.15 -13.34 7.33
C PHE A 2 22.11 -13.23 8.52
N TYR A 3 21.71 -13.74 9.68
CA TYR A 3 22.47 -13.75 10.93
C TYR A 3 22.24 -15.12 11.60
N ASN A 4 23.30 -15.81 12.04
CA ASN A 4 23.18 -17.14 12.64
C ASN A 4 23.30 -17.10 14.18
N SER A 5 23.69 -15.96 14.74
CA SER A 5 23.82 -15.72 16.17
C SER A 5 23.49 -14.26 16.53
N ALA A 6 23.33 -13.97 17.82
CA ALA A 6 23.20 -12.60 18.31
C ALA A 6 24.47 -11.77 18.09
N ASP A 7 25.65 -12.40 18.19
CA ASP A 7 26.94 -11.74 17.95
C ASP A 7 27.09 -11.37 16.47
N ASP A 8 26.65 -12.23 15.55
CA ASP A 8 26.63 -11.94 14.11
C ASP A 8 25.80 -10.68 13.83
N TRP A 9 24.63 -10.54 14.49
CA TRP A 9 23.77 -9.36 14.37
C TRP A 9 24.43 -8.11 14.96
N ASN A 10 24.99 -8.21 16.16
CA ASN A 10 25.58 -7.07 16.86
C ASN A 10 26.78 -6.50 16.11
N ASN A 11 27.59 -7.37 15.51
CA ASN A 11 28.79 -7.01 14.74
C ASN A 11 28.52 -6.66 13.27
N ALA A 12 27.27 -6.80 12.78
CA ALA A 12 26.93 -6.51 11.40
C ALA A 12 27.00 -5.00 11.09
N THR A 13 27.76 -4.65 10.05
CA THR A 13 27.86 -3.26 9.54
C THR A 13 26.55 -2.78 8.91
N HIS A 14 25.78 -3.69 8.30
CA HIS A 14 24.50 -3.40 7.68
C HIS A 14 23.42 -4.31 8.26
N LYS A 15 22.65 -3.77 9.20
CA LYS A 15 21.54 -4.47 9.85
C LYS A 15 20.29 -4.40 8.99
N ARG A 16 19.50 -5.47 8.98
CA ARG A 16 18.26 -5.60 8.21
C ARG A 16 17.14 -6.08 9.11
N VAL A 17 16.06 -5.31 9.19
CA VAL A 17 14.87 -5.64 9.99
C VAL A 17 13.65 -5.70 9.07
N ALA A 18 12.83 -6.72 9.23
CA ALA A 18 11.50 -6.79 8.63
C ALA A 18 10.45 -6.64 9.74
N LEU A 19 9.62 -5.60 9.64
CA LEU A 19 8.48 -5.41 10.52
C LEU A 19 7.26 -6.05 9.88
N PHE A 20 6.73 -7.09 10.50
CA PHE A 20 5.55 -7.81 10.04
C PHE A 20 4.42 -7.71 11.07
N GLY A 21 3.19 -7.56 10.60
CA GLY A 21 2.02 -7.43 11.46
C GLY A 21 0.85 -6.76 10.74
N MET A 22 -0.35 -6.90 11.29
CA MET A 22 -1.58 -6.31 10.74
C MET A 22 -1.55 -4.77 10.73
N SER A 23 -2.45 -4.16 9.97
CA SER A 23 -2.65 -2.71 9.99
C SER A 23 -2.95 -2.22 11.41
N GLY A 24 -2.44 -1.04 11.78
CA GLY A 24 -2.61 -0.46 13.12
C GLY A 24 -1.60 -0.92 14.18
N LEU A 25 -0.82 -1.99 13.96
CA LEU A 25 0.16 -2.49 14.95
C LEU A 25 1.46 -1.67 15.06
N GLY A 26 1.48 -0.42 14.60
CA GLY A 26 2.63 0.48 14.80
C GLY A 26 3.84 0.24 13.90
N LYS A 27 3.76 -0.61 12.85
CA LYS A 27 4.88 -0.84 11.91
C LYS A 27 5.49 0.45 11.35
N THR A 28 4.63 1.32 10.81
CA THR A 28 5.02 2.61 10.24
C THR A 28 5.61 3.53 11.30
N HIS A 29 5.09 3.47 12.54
CA HIS A 29 5.61 4.27 13.65
C HIS A 29 7.07 3.90 13.98
N VAL A 30 7.36 2.61 14.16
CA VAL A 30 8.72 2.11 14.41
C VAL A 30 9.65 2.41 13.24
N ALA A 31 9.20 2.15 12.01
CA ALA A 31 10.02 2.42 10.83
C ALA A 31 10.35 3.91 10.65
N ASN A 32 9.43 4.81 11.02
CA ASN A 32 9.66 6.25 10.99
C ASN A 32 10.64 6.70 12.08
N ILE A 33 10.62 6.09 13.28
CA ILE A 33 11.63 6.35 14.32
C ILE A 33 13.02 5.95 13.81
N LEU A 34 13.17 4.72 13.30
CA LEU A 34 14.45 4.22 12.78
C LEU A 34 15.00 5.11 11.65
N ARG A 35 14.12 5.57 10.75
CA ARG A 35 14.49 6.48 9.66
C ARG A 35 14.93 7.85 10.17
N ARG A 36 14.29 8.40 11.22
CA ARG A 36 14.63 9.71 11.78
C ARG A 36 16.04 9.74 12.39
N ASP A 37 16.51 8.61 12.92
CA ASP A 37 17.87 8.50 13.46
C ASP A 37 18.95 8.51 12.36
N GLY A 38 18.57 8.59 11.08
CA GLY A 38 19.47 8.86 9.95
C GLY A 38 20.27 7.65 9.44
N HIS A 39 20.33 6.56 10.21
CA HIS A 39 21.11 5.36 9.86
C HIS A 39 20.31 4.26 9.17
N TRP A 40 18.99 4.41 9.06
CA TRP A 40 18.11 3.37 8.48
C TRP A 40 17.39 3.83 7.23
N PHE A 41 17.47 2.99 6.21
CA PHE A 41 16.66 3.13 5.00
C PHE A 41 15.31 2.42 5.20
N HIS A 42 14.21 3.17 5.11
CA HIS A 42 12.86 2.62 5.23
C HIS A 42 12.35 2.15 3.86
N TYR A 43 12.25 0.83 3.69
CA TYR A 43 11.62 0.21 2.53
C TYR A 43 10.19 -0.23 2.86
N ASN A 44 9.19 0.38 2.22
CA ASN A 44 7.78 -0.01 2.33
C ASN A 44 7.36 -0.78 1.09
N VAL A 45 7.06 -2.08 1.25
CA VAL A 45 6.71 -2.97 0.13
C VAL A 45 5.36 -2.60 -0.50
N ASP A 46 4.36 -2.24 0.30
CA ASP A 46 3.04 -1.86 -0.17
C ASP A 46 3.12 -0.58 -1.01
N TYR A 47 3.89 0.40 -0.55
CA TYR A 47 4.15 1.62 -1.32
C TYR A 47 4.75 1.31 -2.70
N ARG A 48 5.71 0.37 -2.77
CA ARG A 48 6.35 -0.03 -4.02
C ARG A 48 5.40 -0.78 -4.93
N ILE A 49 4.58 -1.68 -4.39
CA ILE A 49 3.57 -2.42 -5.15
C ILE A 49 2.55 -1.44 -5.75
N GLY A 50 2.02 -0.55 -4.90
CA GLY A 50 1.06 0.48 -5.29
C GLY A 50 1.56 1.37 -6.42
N THR A 51 2.73 1.96 -6.23
CA THR A 51 3.27 2.96 -7.17
C THR A 51 3.87 2.38 -8.43
N ARG A 52 4.43 1.16 -8.40
CA ARG A 52 5.18 0.60 -9.54
C ARG A 52 4.39 -0.40 -10.37
N TYR A 53 3.43 -1.11 -9.78
CA TYR A 53 2.76 -2.22 -10.45
C TYR A 53 1.24 -2.04 -10.50
N MET A 54 0.64 -1.41 -9.49
CA MET A 54 -0.82 -1.35 -9.35
C MET A 54 -1.46 -0.04 -9.83
N GLY A 55 -0.65 0.95 -10.24
CA GLY A 55 -1.16 2.29 -10.57
C GLY A 55 -2.28 2.29 -11.61
N GLU A 56 -2.06 1.63 -12.75
CA GLU A 56 -3.07 1.52 -13.83
C GLU A 56 -4.33 0.80 -13.37
N PHE A 57 -4.18 -0.35 -12.70
CA PHE A 57 -5.30 -1.14 -12.21
C PHE A 57 -6.18 -0.38 -11.22
N ILE A 58 -5.57 0.38 -10.31
CA ILE A 58 -6.28 1.22 -9.34
C ILE A 58 -7.06 2.32 -10.08
N VAL A 59 -6.43 3.00 -11.04
CA VAL A 59 -7.06 4.05 -11.83
C VAL A 59 -8.21 3.50 -12.68
N ASP A 60 -8.03 2.35 -13.32
CA ASP A 60 -9.07 1.69 -14.12
C ASP A 60 -10.27 1.28 -13.27
N ASN A 61 -10.03 0.81 -12.05
CA ASN A 61 -11.11 0.53 -11.10
C ASN A 61 -11.89 1.82 -10.75
N PHE A 62 -11.19 2.93 -10.48
CA PHE A 62 -11.85 4.20 -10.19
C PHE A 62 -12.64 4.72 -11.39
N LYS A 63 -12.10 4.61 -12.60
CA LYS A 63 -12.82 4.93 -13.83
C LYS A 63 -14.08 4.07 -13.93
N ARG A 64 -13.98 2.75 -13.74
CA ARG A 64 -15.13 1.84 -13.79
C ARG A 64 -16.22 2.21 -12.79
N GLU A 65 -15.87 2.57 -11.57
CA GLU A 65 -16.83 3.05 -10.57
C GLU A 65 -17.44 4.40 -10.96
N ALA A 66 -16.63 5.35 -11.44
CA ALA A 66 -17.11 6.65 -11.92
C ALA A 66 -18.05 6.51 -13.13
N MET A 67 -17.82 5.53 -14.02
CA MET A 67 -18.70 5.24 -15.16
C MET A 67 -20.12 4.81 -14.76
N LYS A 68 -20.34 4.38 -13.51
CA LYS A 68 -21.68 4.06 -12.99
C LYS A 68 -22.51 5.31 -12.71
N ASN A 69 -21.87 6.46 -12.51
CA ASN A 69 -22.53 7.74 -12.33
C ASN A 69 -22.65 8.46 -13.70
N PRO A 70 -23.86 8.72 -14.24
CA PRO A 70 -24.02 9.31 -15.57
C PRO A 70 -23.30 10.64 -15.77
N PHE A 71 -23.30 11.50 -14.74
CA PHE A 71 -22.64 12.82 -14.79
C PHE A 71 -21.11 12.67 -14.90
N LEU A 72 -20.49 11.81 -14.08
CA LEU A 72 -19.05 11.57 -14.16
C LEU A 72 -18.66 10.83 -15.44
N ALA A 73 -19.51 9.90 -15.90
CA ALA A 73 -19.28 9.14 -17.11
C ALA A 73 -19.26 10.03 -18.37
N GLU A 74 -20.15 11.04 -18.44
CA GLU A 74 -20.14 12.03 -19.52
C GLU A 74 -18.83 12.81 -19.51
N LEU A 75 -18.45 13.39 -18.36
CA LEU A 75 -17.24 14.18 -18.23
C LEU A 75 -15.96 13.38 -18.56
N LEU A 76 -15.88 12.11 -18.15
CA LEU A 76 -14.72 11.25 -18.47
C LEU A 76 -14.66 10.89 -19.96
N ARG A 77 -15.80 10.61 -20.60
CA ARG A 77 -15.85 10.23 -22.03
C ARG A 77 -15.50 11.41 -22.94
N THR A 78 -15.83 12.64 -22.54
CA THR A 78 -15.52 13.86 -23.29
C THR A 78 -14.14 14.42 -22.96
N ASP A 79 -13.33 13.72 -22.15
CA ASP A 79 -12.01 14.17 -21.69
C ASP A 79 -12.06 15.52 -20.93
N SER A 80 -13.20 15.78 -20.27
CA SER A 80 -13.41 17.00 -19.47
C SER A 80 -12.82 16.91 -18.07
N ILE A 81 -12.59 15.68 -17.57
CA ILE A 81 -11.95 15.40 -16.28
C ILE A 81 -11.03 14.18 -16.42
N ASP A 82 -10.02 14.10 -15.55
CA ASP A 82 -9.14 12.93 -15.39
C ASP A 82 -9.23 12.35 -13.97
N ILE A 83 -8.94 11.06 -13.84
CA ILE A 83 -8.86 10.37 -12.55
C ILE A 83 -7.47 9.75 -12.41
N SER A 84 -6.77 10.15 -11.35
CA SER A 84 -5.47 9.61 -10.99
C SER A 84 -5.46 9.03 -9.57
N SER A 85 -4.51 8.14 -9.30
CA SER A 85 -4.30 7.55 -7.98
C SER A 85 -3.15 8.25 -7.26
N ASN A 86 -3.46 8.88 -6.13
CA ASN A 86 -2.46 9.57 -5.30
C ASN A 86 -1.98 8.66 -4.17
N ILE A 87 -1.06 7.76 -4.50
CA ILE A 87 -0.38 6.91 -3.50
C ILE A 87 0.85 7.64 -3.00
N SER A 88 0.91 7.85 -1.68
CA SER A 88 2.10 8.38 -1.02
C SER A 88 2.66 7.37 -0.03
N PHE A 89 3.84 7.67 0.47
CA PHE A 89 4.49 6.81 1.46
C PHE A 89 3.65 6.63 2.74
N ASP A 90 2.91 7.68 3.13
CA ASP A 90 2.07 7.71 4.32
C ASP A 90 0.58 7.44 4.00
N ASN A 91 0.19 7.45 2.73
CA ASN A 91 -1.17 7.18 2.29
C ASN A 91 -1.22 6.05 1.25
N LEU A 92 -1.55 4.86 1.73
CA LEU A 92 -1.75 3.66 0.92
C LEU A 92 -3.24 3.37 0.65
N ALA A 93 -4.15 4.29 0.98
CA ALA A 93 -5.58 4.07 0.84
C ALA A 93 -6.00 3.62 -0.57
N PRO A 94 -5.49 4.23 -1.68
CA PRO A 94 -5.88 3.77 -3.02
C PRO A 94 -5.54 2.30 -3.29
N LEU A 95 -4.37 1.85 -2.82
CA LEU A 95 -3.94 0.45 -2.95
C LEU A 95 -4.82 -0.48 -2.11
N SER A 96 -5.05 -0.14 -0.83
CA SER A 96 -5.87 -0.96 0.07
C SER A 96 -7.34 -1.02 -0.36
N THR A 97 -7.87 0.04 -0.96
CA THR A 97 -9.23 0.04 -1.52
C THR A 97 -9.33 -0.89 -2.73
N TYR A 98 -8.31 -0.90 -3.60
CA TYR A 98 -8.32 -1.76 -4.78
C TYR A 98 -8.13 -3.25 -4.43
N LEU A 99 -7.18 -3.57 -3.55
CA LEU A 99 -6.95 -4.95 -3.10
C LEU A 99 -8.08 -5.49 -2.20
N GLY A 100 -8.90 -4.59 -1.66
CA GLY A 100 -9.88 -4.93 -0.65
C GLY A 100 -9.24 -5.42 0.65
N LYS A 101 -10.07 -6.00 1.51
CA LYS A 101 -9.64 -6.65 2.75
C LYS A 101 -10.47 -7.90 2.94
N PRO A 102 -9.89 -9.04 3.33
CA PRO A 102 -10.68 -10.22 3.66
C PRO A 102 -11.63 -9.88 4.81
N GLY A 103 -12.91 -10.27 4.69
CA GLY A 103 -13.93 -9.92 5.67
C GLY A 103 -15.36 -10.14 5.18
N ASN A 104 -16.33 -9.66 5.95
CA ASN A 104 -17.75 -9.78 5.61
C ASN A 104 -18.09 -8.93 4.36
N PRO A 105 -18.59 -9.52 3.25
CA PRO A 105 -19.02 -8.79 2.06
C PRO A 105 -20.07 -7.71 2.33
N ASP A 106 -20.98 -7.93 3.28
CA ASP A 106 -22.01 -6.95 3.65
C ASP A 106 -21.42 -5.70 4.34
N LEU A 107 -20.18 -5.79 4.82
CA LEU A 107 -19.43 -4.69 5.42
C LEU A 107 -18.27 -4.21 4.53
N GLY A 108 -18.28 -4.57 3.24
CA GLY A 108 -17.27 -4.18 2.27
C GLY A 108 -15.96 -4.98 2.34
N GLY A 109 -15.98 -6.16 2.96
CA GLY A 109 -14.89 -7.12 2.90
C GLY A 109 -14.95 -8.03 1.65
N LEU A 110 -13.86 -8.71 1.34
CA LEU A 110 -13.80 -9.76 0.33
C LEU A 110 -13.93 -11.13 1.00
N ALA A 111 -14.61 -12.07 0.35
CA ALA A 111 -14.58 -13.45 0.81
C ALA A 111 -13.14 -13.98 0.76
N PHE A 112 -12.76 -14.85 1.69
CA PHE A 112 -11.40 -15.40 1.76
C PHE A 112 -11.00 -16.19 0.50
N GLU A 113 -11.97 -16.72 -0.24
CA GLU A 113 -11.73 -17.43 -1.50
C GLU A 113 -11.37 -16.49 -2.66
N ASP A 114 -11.81 -15.23 -2.57
CA ASP A 114 -11.57 -14.18 -3.57
C ASP A 114 -10.34 -13.31 -3.24
N TYR A 115 -9.66 -13.56 -2.11
CA TYR A 115 -8.51 -12.81 -1.61
C TYR A 115 -7.22 -13.65 -1.63
#